data_AF-A0A366QNL4-F1
#
_entry.id   AF-A0A366QNL4-F1
#
_cell.length_a   1.000
_cell.length_b   1.000
_cell.length_c   1.000
_cell.angle_alpha   90.00
_cell.angle_beta   90.00
_cell.angle_gamma   90.00
#
_symmetry.space_group_name_H-M   'P 1'
#
loop_
_entity.id
_entity.type
_entity.pdbx_description
1 polymer ?
#
loop_
_entity_poly.entity_id
_entity_poly.type
_entity_poly.pdbx_seq_one_letter_code
_entity_poly.pdbx_strand_id
1 'polypeptide(L)'
;MLSTQLHHNPASRQAAKAAALGLVRTVSSSSSLSKTPAILRIGYSVSQQHRLFSSTPNNQLRDFFPVKETPHIQTTRPAWPHEGYTYQEMAAVEPAHREPKTLGDWTAWKIVRVARYCMDKATGMDRDQKSDKKKPTTAIAAQRPLTEAQWLIRFIFLESVAGVPGMVGGMLRHLGSLRRMKRDNGWIETLLEESYNERMHLLTFMKMCEPGWFMKMMIIGAQGVFFNSLFVSYLISPKIVHRFVGYLEEEAVHTYTRCIKEIEDGNLPKWSDPKFQIPDIAIQYWKMPEEHRTMKDLILYIRADEATHRGVNHTLGNLNQNDDPNPFVSEFKDREPPKPALKAAGYDRAEVI
;
A
#
# COMPACT_ATOMS: atom_id res chain seq x y z
N MET A 1 14.18 -23.46 -67.84
CA MET A 1 15.50 -22.81 -67.73
C MET A 1 15.53 -22.17 -66.36
N LEU A 2 16.28 -22.72 -65.39
CA LEU A 2 17.70 -22.42 -65.10
C LEU A 2 17.91 -20.94 -64.70
N SER A 3 18.51 -20.58 -63.57
CA SER A 3 18.98 -21.41 -62.43
C SER A 3 19.15 -20.56 -61.15
N THR A 4 19.38 -21.24 -60.03
CA THR A 4 19.79 -20.72 -58.71
C THR A 4 20.96 -19.73 -58.72
N GLN A 5 21.08 -18.89 -57.68
CA GLN A 5 22.21 -18.91 -56.72
C GLN A 5 21.88 -18.10 -55.45
N LEU A 6 22.23 -18.67 -54.29
CA LEU A 6 22.20 -18.05 -52.96
C LEU A 6 23.62 -17.58 -52.63
N HIS A 7 23.78 -16.48 -51.89
CA HIS A 7 25.03 -16.24 -51.16
C HIS A 7 24.79 -15.92 -49.69
N HIS A 8 25.14 -16.89 -48.84
CA HIS A 8 25.40 -16.68 -47.42
C HIS A 8 26.69 -15.88 -47.22
N ASN A 9 26.77 -15.17 -46.10
CA ASN A 9 28.04 -14.72 -45.53
C ASN A 9 28.06 -14.96 -44.01
N PRO A 10 28.81 -15.96 -43.50
CA PRO A 10 28.90 -16.27 -42.08
C PRO A 10 30.28 -15.96 -41.48
N ALA A 11 30.35 -15.15 -40.41
CA ALA A 11 31.60 -15.02 -39.63
C ALA A 11 31.35 -14.54 -38.18
N SER A 12 31.41 -15.47 -37.23
CA SER A 12 32.06 -15.27 -35.90
C SER A 12 31.87 -16.49 -34.98
N ARG A 13 32.89 -17.33 -34.84
CA ARG A 13 33.06 -18.23 -33.68
C ARG A 13 34.52 -18.66 -33.49
N GLN A 14 34.95 -18.56 -32.24
CA GLN A 14 36.05 -19.30 -31.57
C GLN A 14 37.51 -19.16 -32.05
N ALA A 15 38.32 -18.56 -31.18
CA ALA A 15 39.63 -19.11 -30.77
C ALA A 15 39.70 -19.04 -29.22
N ALA A 16 40.72 -19.62 -28.56
CA ALA A 16 40.71 -19.85 -27.10
C ALA A 16 42.12 -20.01 -26.49
N LYS A 17 42.17 -20.07 -25.14
CA LYS A 17 43.31 -20.48 -24.26
C LYS A 17 44.46 -19.45 -24.15
N ALA A 18 45.25 -19.37 -23.08
CA ALA A 18 45.19 -19.87 -21.68
C ALA A 18 45.97 -18.88 -20.77
N ALA A 19 45.89 -18.92 -19.44
CA ALA A 19 46.74 -19.79 -18.61
C ALA A 19 46.19 -19.92 -17.17
N ALA A 20 46.43 -21.07 -16.55
CA ALA A 20 46.17 -21.34 -15.14
C ALA A 20 47.50 -21.57 -14.42
N LEU A 21 47.57 -21.24 -13.13
CA LEU A 21 48.60 -21.74 -12.21
C LEU A 21 47.96 -22.00 -10.84
N GLY A 22 48.18 -23.20 -10.31
CA GLY A 22 47.52 -23.71 -9.11
C GLY A 22 48.37 -23.63 -7.85
N LEU A 23 47.74 -24.03 -6.73
CA LEU A 23 48.35 -24.14 -5.40
C LEU A 23 49.63 -25.01 -5.37
N VAL A 24 50.57 -24.62 -4.51
CA VAL A 24 51.32 -25.57 -3.69
C VAL A 24 51.20 -25.14 -2.22
N ARG A 25 51.01 -26.12 -1.34
CA ARG A 25 50.84 -25.96 0.10
C ARG A 25 51.88 -26.85 0.78
N THR A 26 52.77 -26.28 1.59
CA THR A 26 53.70 -27.06 2.41
C THR A 26 53.71 -26.56 3.85
N VAL A 27 53.83 -27.52 4.77
CA VAL A 27 53.82 -27.34 6.22
C VAL A 27 55.26 -27.30 6.71
N SER A 28 55.55 -26.46 7.71
CA SER A 28 56.64 -26.70 8.65
C SER A 28 56.37 -25.99 9.97
N SER A 29 56.53 -26.74 11.06
CA SER A 29 56.40 -26.28 12.45
C SER A 29 57.78 -26.12 13.10
N SER A 30 57.99 -25.05 13.85
CA SER A 30 58.99 -25.04 14.92
C SER A 30 58.68 -23.98 15.98
N SER A 31 59.08 -24.29 17.21
CA SER A 31 58.78 -23.56 18.44
C SER A 31 59.96 -22.73 18.94
N SER A 32 59.71 -21.60 19.60
CA SER A 32 60.59 -21.11 20.66
C SER A 32 59.88 -20.19 21.66
N LEU A 33 60.19 -20.40 22.95
CA LEU A 33 59.92 -19.46 24.05
C LEU A 33 61.20 -18.65 24.30
N SER A 34 61.11 -17.32 24.37
CA SER A 34 62.17 -16.50 24.98
C SER A 34 61.69 -15.11 25.46
N LYS A 35 61.53 -15.03 26.80
CA LYS A 35 61.85 -13.92 27.72
C LYS A 35 61.94 -12.46 27.17
N THR A 36 61.00 -11.63 27.62
CA THR A 36 61.15 -10.25 28.19
C THR A 36 62.43 -9.43 27.88
N PRO A 37 62.29 -8.13 27.54
CA PRO A 37 62.17 -7.14 28.62
C PRO A 37 61.08 -6.08 28.42
N ALA A 38 60.73 -5.39 29.52
CA ALA A 38 59.76 -4.30 29.53
C ALA A 38 60.36 -3.01 28.95
N ILE A 39 59.56 -2.29 28.16
CA ILE A 39 59.82 -0.89 27.77
C ILE A 39 58.56 -0.10 28.12
N LEU A 40 58.69 0.93 28.98
CA LEU A 40 57.63 1.90 29.22
C LEU A 40 57.28 2.59 27.90
N ARG A 41 56.08 2.34 27.37
CA ARG A 41 55.46 3.25 26.41
C ARG A 41 54.63 4.27 27.16
N ILE A 42 55.10 5.51 27.17
CA ILE A 42 54.32 6.67 27.62
C ILE A 42 53.08 6.75 26.73
N GLY A 43 51.91 6.51 27.31
CA GLY A 43 50.64 6.56 26.60
C GLY A 43 50.20 8.00 26.37
N TYR A 44 50.40 8.51 25.15
CA TYR A 44 49.65 9.68 24.69
C TYR A 44 48.21 9.25 24.37
N SER A 45 47.30 9.47 25.31
CA SER A 45 45.86 9.30 25.09
C SER A 45 45.33 10.43 24.21
N VAL A 46 45.45 10.27 22.88
CA VAL A 46 44.72 11.11 21.93
C VAL A 46 43.23 10.81 22.09
N SER A 47 42.54 11.68 22.83
CA SER A 47 41.09 11.65 22.97
C SER A 47 40.43 11.96 21.61
N GLN A 48 40.18 10.92 20.82
CA GLN A 48 39.32 11.02 19.65
C GLN A 48 37.88 11.24 20.10
N GLN A 49 37.50 12.51 20.29
CA GLN A 49 36.10 12.90 20.31
C GLN A 49 35.49 12.64 18.92
N HIS A 50 34.98 11.42 18.73
CA HIS A 50 34.05 11.13 17.64
C HIS A 50 32.80 11.98 17.84
N ARG A 51 32.73 13.12 17.13
CA ARG A 51 31.52 13.93 17.05
C ARG A 51 30.46 13.08 16.33
N LEU A 52 29.51 12.57 17.09
CA LEU A 52 28.32 11.91 16.56
C LEU A 52 27.43 12.96 15.89
N PHE A 53 27.72 13.25 14.63
CA PHE A 53 26.81 14.01 13.76
C PHE A 53 25.59 13.16 13.46
N SER A 54 24.57 13.24 14.32
CA SER A 54 23.22 12.80 13.97
C SER A 54 22.63 13.80 12.98
N SER A 55 22.63 13.44 11.69
CA SER A 55 22.05 14.24 10.61
C SER A 55 20.56 13.95 10.39
N THR A 56 19.96 13.04 11.17
CA THR A 56 18.53 12.72 11.09
C THR A 56 17.72 13.92 11.60
N PRO A 57 16.90 14.57 10.76
CA PRO A 57 16.00 15.62 11.23
C PRO A 57 15.04 15.01 12.24
N ASN A 58 14.87 15.66 13.39
CA ASN A 58 13.89 15.23 14.37
C ASN A 58 12.49 15.38 13.73
N ASN A 59 11.81 14.26 13.47
CA ASN A 59 10.55 14.24 12.72
C ASN A 59 9.42 14.80 13.61
N GLN A 60 9.37 16.12 13.72
CA GLN A 60 8.36 16.84 14.49
C GLN A 60 7.00 16.63 13.84
N LEU A 61 6.03 16.17 14.64
CA LEU A 61 4.60 16.21 14.35
C LEU A 61 4.20 17.67 14.13
N ARG A 62 4.30 18.15 12.90
CA ARG A 62 3.86 19.48 12.47
C ARG A 62 2.60 19.33 11.64
N ASP A 63 1.66 20.25 11.82
CA ASP A 63 0.60 20.42 10.83
C ASP A 63 1.24 20.84 9.48
N PHE A 64 1.32 19.89 8.55
CA PHE A 64 1.88 20.07 7.22
C PHE A 64 0.96 20.87 6.28
N PHE A 65 -0.33 20.99 6.61
CA PHE A 65 -1.33 21.71 5.84
C PHE A 65 -2.07 22.71 6.75
N PRO A 66 -1.39 23.78 7.24
CA PRO A 66 -2.03 24.78 8.09
C PRO A 66 -3.22 25.40 7.35
N VAL A 67 -4.35 25.54 8.05
CA VAL A 67 -5.55 26.16 7.49
C VAL A 67 -5.23 27.62 7.18
N LYS A 68 -5.24 27.97 5.88
CA LYS A 68 -5.07 29.35 5.46
C LYS A 68 -6.41 30.07 5.63
N GLU A 69 -6.58 30.74 6.75
CA GLU A 69 -7.72 31.62 6.99
C GLU A 69 -7.86 32.64 5.86
N THR A 70 -9.10 32.92 5.46
CA THR A 70 -9.42 33.94 4.46
C THR A 70 -10.49 34.89 5.01
N PRO A 71 -10.58 36.15 4.56
CA PRO A 71 -11.54 37.11 5.09
C PRO A 71 -13.02 36.76 4.91
N HIS A 72 -13.34 35.76 4.06
CA HIS A 72 -14.72 35.48 3.61
C HIS A 72 -15.10 33.99 3.62
N ILE A 73 -14.14 33.07 3.55
CA ILE A 73 -14.39 31.62 3.51
C ILE A 73 -13.84 31.01 4.79
N GLN A 74 -14.76 30.51 5.63
CA GLN A 74 -14.45 29.86 6.89
C GLN A 74 -14.15 28.36 6.69
N THR A 75 -15.04 27.65 5.97
CA THR A 75 -14.89 26.21 5.68
C THR A 75 -15.44 25.87 4.30
N THR A 76 -14.89 24.82 3.69
CA THR A 76 -15.39 24.22 2.45
C THR A 76 -15.92 22.83 2.79
N ARG A 77 -17.16 22.52 2.40
CA ARG A 77 -17.76 21.19 2.65
C ARG A 77 -17.03 20.11 1.83
N PRO A 78 -16.89 18.88 2.34
CA PRO A 78 -16.39 17.76 1.54
C PRO A 78 -17.34 17.49 0.36
N ALA A 79 -16.78 17.05 -0.76
CA ALA A 79 -17.57 16.70 -1.95
C ALA A 79 -18.36 15.39 -1.74
N TRP A 80 -17.73 14.41 -1.09
CA TRP A 80 -18.34 13.18 -0.59
C TRP A 80 -18.21 13.16 0.94
N PRO A 81 -19.28 13.47 1.69
CA PRO A 81 -19.29 13.39 3.15
C PRO A 81 -19.40 11.93 3.59
N HIS A 82 -18.48 11.45 4.45
CA HIS A 82 -18.49 10.08 4.96
C HIS A 82 -19.82 9.77 5.68
N GLU A 83 -20.45 8.63 5.41
CA GLU A 83 -21.73 8.25 6.01
C GLU A 83 -21.59 7.89 7.50
N GLY A 84 -20.43 7.36 7.89
CA GLY A 84 -20.10 6.84 9.22
C GLY A 84 -20.23 5.32 9.30
N TYR A 85 -19.71 4.75 10.38
CA TYR A 85 -19.89 3.33 10.71
C TYR A 85 -20.29 3.19 12.18
N THR A 86 -21.08 2.16 12.50
CA THR A 86 -21.19 1.72 13.89
C THR A 86 -19.90 1.02 14.33
N TYR A 87 -19.57 1.08 15.62
CA TYR A 87 -18.41 0.36 16.16
C TYR A 87 -18.51 -1.16 15.92
N GLN A 88 -19.73 -1.72 15.90
CA GLN A 88 -19.96 -3.14 15.61
C GLN A 88 -19.60 -3.51 14.18
N GLU A 89 -19.94 -2.66 13.19
CA GLU A 89 -19.55 -2.87 11.79
C GLU A 89 -18.05 -2.79 11.60
N MET A 90 -17.39 -1.78 12.19
CA MET A 90 -15.93 -1.66 12.15
C MET A 90 -15.23 -2.85 12.82
N ALA A 91 -15.77 -3.34 13.93
CA ALA A 91 -15.22 -4.49 14.65
C ALA A 91 -15.38 -5.81 13.87
N ALA A 92 -16.49 -5.99 13.15
CA ALA A 92 -16.78 -7.17 12.33
C ALA A 92 -15.91 -7.32 11.06
N VAL A 93 -15.10 -6.31 10.72
CA VAL A 93 -14.17 -6.37 9.59
C VAL A 93 -12.98 -7.29 9.89
N GLU A 94 -12.83 -8.34 9.09
CA GLU A 94 -11.72 -9.31 9.19
C GLU A 94 -10.84 -9.35 7.93
N PRO A 95 -9.52 -9.64 8.08
CA PRO A 95 -8.66 -10.04 6.97
C PRO A 95 -9.12 -11.35 6.36
N ALA A 96 -9.33 -11.35 5.04
CA ALA A 96 -9.84 -12.50 4.30
C ALA A 96 -9.37 -12.43 2.85
N HIS A 97 -9.52 -13.53 2.10
CA HIS A 97 -9.00 -13.69 0.75
C HIS A 97 -10.05 -14.29 -0.19
N ARG A 98 -10.30 -13.67 -1.35
CA ARG A 98 -11.04 -14.30 -2.45
C ARG A 98 -10.12 -15.22 -3.23
N GLU A 99 -10.48 -16.49 -3.37
CA GLU A 99 -9.71 -17.40 -4.23
C GLU A 99 -9.76 -16.95 -5.72
N PRO A 100 -8.62 -16.86 -6.43
CA PRO A 100 -8.61 -16.53 -7.85
C PRO A 100 -9.27 -17.62 -8.70
N LYS A 101 -10.46 -17.32 -9.27
CA LYS A 101 -11.24 -18.29 -10.07
C LYS A 101 -10.81 -18.34 -11.54
N THR A 102 -10.34 -17.22 -12.11
CA THR A 102 -9.95 -17.10 -13.53
C THR A 102 -8.47 -16.77 -13.71
N LEU A 103 -7.93 -16.95 -14.93
CA LEU A 103 -6.56 -16.54 -15.27
C LEU A 103 -6.34 -15.02 -15.06
N GLY A 104 -7.37 -14.21 -15.32
CA GLY A 104 -7.37 -12.77 -15.04
C GLY A 104 -7.25 -12.48 -13.55
N ASP A 105 -8.03 -13.18 -12.72
CA ASP A 105 -7.93 -13.06 -11.25
C ASP A 105 -6.56 -13.50 -10.75
N TRP A 106 -6.02 -14.61 -11.25
CA TRP A 106 -4.71 -15.12 -10.85
C TRP A 106 -3.60 -14.13 -11.22
N THR A 107 -3.67 -13.53 -12.41
CA THR A 107 -2.73 -12.51 -12.86
C THR A 107 -2.80 -11.26 -11.97
N ALA A 108 -4.01 -10.75 -11.71
CA ALA A 108 -4.23 -9.62 -10.81
C ALA A 108 -3.63 -9.88 -9.41
N TRP A 109 -3.94 -11.02 -8.80
CA TRP A 109 -3.40 -11.44 -7.51
C TRP A 109 -1.87 -11.53 -7.53
N LYS A 110 -1.26 -12.13 -8.56
CA LYS A 110 0.20 -12.22 -8.66
C LYS A 110 0.87 -10.86 -8.76
N ILE A 111 0.28 -9.90 -9.50
CA ILE A 111 0.81 -8.54 -9.59
C ILE A 111 0.78 -7.88 -8.21
N VAL A 112 -0.32 -7.98 -7.45
CA VAL A 112 -0.39 -7.47 -6.07
C VAL A 112 0.68 -8.11 -5.18
N ARG A 113 0.83 -9.44 -5.22
CA ARG A 113 1.85 -10.15 -4.41
C ARG A 113 3.29 -9.76 -4.76
N VAL A 114 3.58 -9.44 -6.03
CA VAL A 114 4.88 -8.89 -6.45
C VAL A 114 5.05 -7.45 -6.00
N ALA A 115 4.03 -6.59 -6.16
CA ALA A 115 4.06 -5.21 -5.69
C ALA A 115 4.30 -5.12 -4.18
N ARG A 116 3.59 -5.94 -3.40
CA ARG A 116 3.75 -6.11 -1.94
C ARG A 116 5.20 -6.45 -1.55
N TYR A 117 5.82 -7.41 -2.25
CA TYR A 117 7.20 -7.81 -2.04
C TYR A 117 8.20 -6.68 -2.40
N CYS A 118 7.98 -6.00 -3.53
CA CYS A 118 8.82 -4.89 -3.96
C CYS A 118 8.74 -3.72 -2.97
N MET A 119 7.53 -3.38 -2.49
CA MET A 119 7.30 -2.35 -1.48
C MET A 119 8.00 -2.69 -0.16
N ASP A 120 7.80 -3.89 0.38
CA ASP A 120 8.46 -4.34 1.62
C ASP A 120 9.99 -4.44 1.52
N LYS A 121 10.53 -4.48 0.29
CA LYS A 121 11.97 -4.40 0.04
C LYS A 121 12.43 -2.95 -0.07
N ALA A 122 11.65 -2.08 -0.71
CA ALA A 122 11.96 -0.66 -0.88
C ALA A 122 11.88 0.13 0.45
N THR A 123 10.96 -0.22 1.35
CA THR A 123 10.86 0.38 2.69
C THR A 123 11.82 -0.24 3.71
N GLY A 124 12.67 -1.19 3.32
CA GLY A 124 13.64 -1.82 4.22
C GLY A 124 13.00 -2.66 5.33
N MET A 125 11.82 -3.24 5.10
CA MET A 125 11.15 -4.08 6.11
C MET A 125 11.94 -5.37 6.35
N ASP A 126 12.31 -5.62 7.60
CA ASP A 126 13.12 -6.76 7.98
C ASP A 126 12.36 -8.11 7.87
N ARG A 127 13.10 -9.22 8.01
CA ARG A 127 12.54 -10.57 7.86
C ARG A 127 11.66 -11.01 9.05
N ASP A 128 11.99 -10.55 10.25
CA ASP A 128 11.27 -10.80 11.51
C ASP A 128 10.03 -9.90 11.66
N GLN A 129 10.04 -8.73 11.02
CA GLN A 129 8.87 -7.85 10.92
C GLN A 129 7.80 -8.35 9.94
N LYS A 130 8.03 -9.42 9.17
CA LYS A 130 7.08 -9.92 8.16
C LYS A 130 6.15 -10.98 8.76
N SER A 131 4.88 -10.96 8.34
CA SER A 131 3.89 -11.97 8.69
C SER A 131 4.16 -13.31 7.99
N ASP A 132 3.44 -14.36 8.40
CA ASP A 132 3.60 -15.69 7.81
C ASP A 132 3.31 -15.69 6.29
N LYS A 133 4.36 -16.02 5.54
CA LYS A 133 4.33 -16.11 4.07
C LYS A 133 3.38 -17.18 3.55
N LYS A 134 3.01 -18.17 4.37
CA LYS A 134 2.02 -19.21 4.00
C LYS A 134 0.59 -18.69 3.99
N LYS A 135 0.30 -17.62 4.74
CA LYS A 135 -1.04 -17.01 4.91
C LYS A 135 -0.97 -15.49 4.71
N PRO A 136 -0.57 -15.03 3.51
CA PRO A 136 -0.07 -13.67 3.30
C PRO A 136 -1.04 -12.53 3.61
N THR A 137 -2.35 -12.75 3.44
CA THR A 137 -3.44 -11.77 3.66
C THR A 137 -4.26 -12.04 4.93
N THR A 138 -3.96 -13.10 5.68
CA THR A 138 -4.78 -13.53 6.84
C THR A 138 -3.98 -13.72 8.12
N ALA A 139 -2.69 -14.06 8.06
CA ALA A 139 -1.83 -14.11 9.23
C ALA A 139 -1.35 -12.71 9.61
N ILE A 140 -1.84 -12.16 10.73
CA ILE A 140 -1.44 -10.83 11.23
C ILE A 140 -0.18 -10.85 12.10
N ALA A 141 0.15 -11.99 12.71
CA ALA A 141 1.29 -12.11 13.63
C ALA A 141 2.65 -11.98 12.90
N ALA A 142 3.57 -11.23 13.52
CA ALA A 142 4.98 -11.12 13.15
C ALA A 142 5.86 -11.30 14.42
N GLN A 143 7.16 -11.54 14.25
CA GLN A 143 8.07 -11.75 15.39
C GLN A 143 8.48 -10.44 16.05
N ARG A 144 8.53 -9.34 15.28
CA ARG A 144 8.80 -7.99 15.77
C ARG A 144 7.77 -7.00 15.19
N PRO A 145 7.20 -6.10 16.00
CA PRO A 145 6.32 -5.04 15.52
C PRO A 145 7.06 -4.03 14.61
N LEU A 146 6.30 -3.18 13.92
CA LEU A 146 6.87 -1.98 13.29
C LEU A 146 6.92 -0.84 14.32
N THR A 147 7.68 0.21 14.04
CA THR A 147 7.56 1.47 14.79
C THR A 147 6.46 2.35 14.20
N GLU A 148 5.93 3.31 14.95
CA GLU A 148 4.92 4.26 14.47
C GLU A 148 5.39 5.01 13.22
N ALA A 149 6.69 5.34 13.14
CA ALA A 149 7.29 5.97 11.98
C ALA A 149 7.35 5.04 10.75
N GLN A 150 7.64 3.75 10.92
CA GLN A 150 7.58 2.76 9.83
C GLN A 150 6.14 2.57 9.34
N TRP A 151 5.16 2.55 10.25
CA TRP A 151 3.74 2.51 9.89
C TRP A 151 3.30 3.75 9.09
N LEU A 152 3.61 4.98 9.56
CA LEU A 152 3.24 6.21 8.86
C LEU A 152 3.87 6.33 7.46
N ILE A 153 5.17 6.01 7.33
CA ILE A 153 5.84 5.98 6.01
C ILE A 153 5.16 4.98 5.07
N ARG A 154 4.77 3.81 5.61
CA ARG A 154 4.08 2.77 4.85
C ARG A 154 2.69 3.23 4.38
N PHE A 155 1.88 3.79 5.27
CA PHE A 155 0.54 4.30 4.92
C PHE A 155 0.65 5.40 3.87
N ILE A 156 1.39 6.49 4.15
CA ILE A 156 1.53 7.63 3.21
C ILE A 156 1.99 7.17 1.81
N PHE A 157 2.86 6.17 1.70
CA PHE A 157 3.22 5.63 0.39
C PHE A 157 2.05 4.91 -0.29
N LEU A 158 1.35 4.01 0.41
CA LEU A 158 0.26 3.21 -0.14
C LEU A 158 -0.94 4.09 -0.50
N GLU A 159 -1.40 4.94 0.41
CA GLU A 159 -2.53 5.86 0.19
C GLU A 159 -2.27 6.82 -1.01
N SER A 160 -0.99 7.21 -1.23
CA SER A 160 -0.62 8.04 -2.38
C SER A 160 -0.77 7.35 -3.74
N VAL A 161 -0.95 6.03 -3.74
CA VAL A 161 -1.11 5.17 -4.92
C VAL A 161 -2.53 4.59 -4.98
N ALA A 162 -3.16 4.33 -3.83
CA ALA A 162 -4.52 3.80 -3.71
C ALA A 162 -5.60 4.76 -4.22
N GLY A 163 -5.43 6.08 -4.11
CA GLY A 163 -6.34 7.07 -4.72
C GLY A 163 -6.30 7.21 -6.25
N VAL A 164 -5.63 6.30 -6.98
CA VAL A 164 -5.46 6.35 -8.45
C VAL A 164 -6.44 5.47 -9.25
N PRO A 165 -6.74 4.20 -8.88
CA PRO A 165 -7.55 3.30 -9.71
C PRO A 165 -8.99 3.77 -9.88
N GLY A 166 -9.68 4.19 -8.80
CA GLY A 166 -11.04 4.71 -8.87
C GLY A 166 -11.14 5.96 -9.74
N MET A 167 -10.19 6.89 -9.63
CA MET A 167 -10.10 8.09 -10.48
C MET A 167 -9.94 7.74 -11.96
N VAL A 168 -9.06 6.78 -12.29
CA VAL A 168 -8.88 6.28 -13.67
C VAL A 168 -10.14 5.60 -14.19
N GLY A 169 -10.75 4.72 -13.39
CA GLY A 169 -11.98 3.99 -13.73
C GLY A 169 -13.16 4.93 -13.94
N GLY A 170 -13.44 5.80 -12.96
CA GLY A 170 -14.48 6.83 -13.01
C GLY A 170 -14.32 7.77 -14.20
N MET A 171 -13.11 8.26 -14.47
CA MET A 171 -12.81 9.07 -15.67
C MET A 171 -13.09 8.31 -16.97
N LEU A 172 -12.61 7.06 -17.10
CA LEU A 172 -12.81 6.27 -18.32
C LEU A 172 -14.29 5.92 -18.55
N ARG A 173 -15.02 5.58 -17.48
CA ARG A 173 -16.47 5.35 -17.51
C ARG A 173 -17.24 6.62 -17.85
N HIS A 174 -16.90 7.76 -17.26
CA HIS A 174 -17.48 9.07 -17.57
C HIS A 174 -17.32 9.43 -19.05
N LEU A 175 -16.10 9.36 -19.59
CA LEU A 175 -15.84 9.61 -21.00
C LEU A 175 -16.54 8.57 -21.91
N GLY A 176 -16.68 7.33 -21.45
CA GLY A 176 -17.44 6.26 -22.12
C GLY A 176 -18.96 6.45 -22.08
N SER A 177 -19.50 7.08 -21.04
CA SER A 177 -20.91 7.48 -20.92
C SER A 177 -21.23 8.62 -21.89
N LEU A 178 -20.42 9.69 -21.88
CA LEU A 178 -20.56 10.83 -22.78
C LEU A 178 -20.54 10.42 -24.26
N ARG A 179 -19.49 9.73 -24.71
CA ARG A 179 -19.34 9.34 -26.13
C ARG A 179 -20.40 8.36 -26.64
N ARG A 180 -21.03 7.59 -25.74
CA ARG A 180 -22.10 6.63 -26.09
C ARG A 180 -23.50 7.18 -25.82
N MET A 181 -23.62 8.37 -25.22
CA MET A 181 -24.87 9.00 -24.78
C MET A 181 -25.73 8.04 -23.92
N LYS A 182 -25.08 7.28 -23.03
CA LYS A 182 -25.71 6.28 -22.15
C LYS A 182 -25.60 6.67 -20.68
N ARG A 183 -26.62 6.33 -19.89
CA ARG A 183 -26.55 6.27 -18.43
C ARG A 183 -25.42 5.34 -18.00
N ASP A 184 -24.73 5.68 -16.92
CA ASP A 184 -23.67 4.86 -16.34
C ASP A 184 -24.15 3.94 -15.20
N ASN A 185 -25.31 4.25 -14.62
CA ASN A 185 -25.96 3.49 -13.54
C ASN A 185 -25.14 3.38 -12.24
N GLY A 186 -24.57 4.51 -11.81
CA GLY A 186 -24.00 4.68 -10.45
C GLY A 186 -22.55 4.22 -10.26
N TRP A 187 -21.83 3.85 -11.33
CA TRP A 187 -20.45 3.37 -11.22
C TRP A 187 -19.43 4.51 -11.10
N ILE A 188 -19.60 5.59 -11.87
CA ILE A 188 -18.69 6.76 -11.86
C ILE A 188 -18.62 7.37 -10.47
N GLU A 189 -19.77 7.52 -9.81
CA GLU A 189 -19.88 8.14 -8.48
C GLU A 189 -19.07 7.37 -7.44
N THR A 190 -19.36 6.09 -7.23
CA THR A 190 -18.63 5.23 -6.29
C THR A 190 -17.13 5.17 -6.57
N LEU A 191 -16.69 5.15 -7.83
CA LEU A 191 -15.26 5.11 -8.16
C LEU A 191 -14.53 6.44 -7.91
N LEU A 192 -15.23 7.58 -8.05
CA LEU A 192 -14.68 8.89 -7.71
C LEU A 192 -14.71 9.14 -6.19
N GLU A 193 -15.73 8.62 -5.51
CA GLU A 193 -15.87 8.61 -4.05
C GLU A 193 -14.77 7.78 -3.38
N GLU A 194 -14.53 6.55 -3.84
CA GLU A 194 -13.41 5.69 -3.43
C GLU A 194 -12.08 6.47 -3.50
N SER A 195 -11.75 7.06 -4.65
CA SER A 195 -10.52 7.87 -4.79
C SER A 195 -10.53 9.20 -4.02
N TYR A 196 -11.69 9.68 -3.58
CA TYR A 196 -11.76 10.79 -2.62
C TYR A 196 -11.43 10.31 -1.21
N ASN A 197 -11.98 9.16 -0.79
CA ASN A 197 -11.78 8.54 0.52
C ASN A 197 -10.30 8.15 0.74
N GLU A 198 -9.68 7.45 -0.21
CA GLU A 198 -8.24 7.12 -0.24
C GLU A 198 -7.35 8.37 -0.07
N ARG A 199 -7.75 9.49 -0.68
CA ARG A 199 -7.04 10.76 -0.52
C ARG A 199 -7.22 11.35 0.89
N MET A 200 -8.36 11.12 1.55
CA MET A 200 -8.55 11.52 2.94
C MET A 200 -7.72 10.67 3.91
N HIS A 201 -7.46 9.39 3.60
CA HIS A 201 -6.46 8.57 4.31
C HIS A 201 -5.07 9.22 4.22
N LEU A 202 -4.61 9.49 2.99
CA LEU A 202 -3.31 10.13 2.73
C LEU A 202 -3.15 11.44 3.51
N LEU A 203 -4.12 12.36 3.37
CA LEU A 203 -4.07 13.67 4.00
C LEU A 203 -4.09 13.58 5.54
N THR A 204 -4.79 12.59 6.10
CA THR A 204 -4.78 12.30 7.53
C THR A 204 -3.40 11.85 8.00
N PHE A 205 -2.77 10.89 7.33
CA PHE A 205 -1.42 10.43 7.72
C PHE A 205 -0.35 11.51 7.51
N MET A 206 -0.48 12.36 6.48
CA MET A 206 0.43 13.48 6.23
C MET A 206 0.37 14.58 7.32
N LYS A 207 -0.70 14.69 8.10
CA LYS A 207 -0.74 15.54 9.31
C LYS A 207 0.11 14.97 10.46
N MET A 208 0.48 13.69 10.41
CA MET A 208 1.27 13.01 11.44
C MET A 208 2.72 12.71 11.02
N CYS A 209 3.03 12.68 9.72
CA CYS A 209 4.39 12.50 9.24
C CYS A 209 4.60 13.23 7.91
N GLU A 210 5.64 14.06 7.84
CA GLU A 210 6.07 14.61 6.56
C GLU A 210 6.93 13.58 5.80
N PRO A 211 6.59 13.20 4.56
CA PRO A 211 7.45 12.36 3.74
C PRO A 211 8.71 13.15 3.30
N GLY A 212 9.90 12.58 3.55
CA GLY A 212 11.16 13.16 3.11
C GLY A 212 11.28 13.26 1.57
N TRP A 213 12.21 14.08 1.08
CA TRP A 213 12.38 14.36 -0.36
C TRP A 213 12.50 13.09 -1.22
N PHE A 214 13.27 12.10 -0.78
CA PHE A 214 13.39 10.81 -1.47
C PHE A 214 12.04 10.10 -1.64
N MET A 215 11.22 10.08 -0.59
CA MET A 215 9.88 9.49 -0.62
C MET A 215 8.94 10.27 -1.54
N LYS A 216 8.98 11.62 -1.51
CA LYS A 216 8.23 12.47 -2.46
C LYS A 216 8.60 12.16 -3.92
N MET A 217 9.88 11.94 -4.22
CA MET A 217 10.32 11.53 -5.57
C MET A 217 9.86 10.11 -5.94
N MET A 218 9.90 9.15 -5.00
CA MET A 218 9.37 7.81 -5.23
C MET A 218 7.86 7.83 -5.53
N ILE A 219 7.08 8.65 -4.82
CA ILE A 219 5.64 8.80 -5.04
C ILE A 219 5.35 9.31 -6.45
N ILE A 220 6.04 10.37 -6.90
CA ILE A 220 5.88 10.91 -8.26
C ILE A 220 6.20 9.85 -9.32
N GLY A 221 7.31 9.10 -9.15
CA GLY A 221 7.69 8.02 -10.06
C GLY A 221 6.67 6.87 -10.06
N ALA A 222 6.20 6.47 -8.88
CA ALA A 222 5.20 5.42 -8.71
C ALA A 222 3.87 5.81 -9.35
N GLN A 223 3.33 6.98 -9.05
CA GLN A 223 2.10 7.52 -9.66
C GLN A 223 2.23 7.61 -11.19
N GLY A 224 3.35 8.12 -11.71
CA GLY A 224 3.59 8.22 -13.15
C GLY A 224 3.53 6.88 -13.88
N VAL A 225 4.15 5.84 -13.33
CA VAL A 225 4.09 4.48 -13.91
C VAL A 225 2.73 3.84 -13.69
N PHE A 226 2.16 3.96 -12.49
CA PHE A 226 0.95 3.27 -12.07
C PHE A 226 -0.30 3.80 -12.77
N PHE A 227 -0.46 5.13 -12.85
CA PHE A 227 -1.56 5.78 -13.58
C PHE A 227 -1.62 5.33 -15.04
N ASN A 228 -0.49 5.38 -15.76
CA ASN A 228 -0.44 4.98 -17.17
C ASN A 228 -0.71 3.47 -17.34
N SER A 229 -0.17 2.64 -16.45
CA SER A 229 -0.39 1.19 -16.45
C SER A 229 -1.85 0.83 -16.22
N LEU A 230 -2.51 1.48 -15.25
CA LEU A 230 -3.93 1.30 -14.95
C LEU A 230 -4.82 1.82 -16.06
N PHE A 231 -4.52 2.99 -16.64
CA PHE A 231 -5.28 3.55 -17.76
C PHE A 231 -5.33 2.58 -18.95
N VAL A 232 -4.17 2.05 -19.36
CA VAL A 232 -4.09 1.06 -20.44
C VAL A 232 -4.77 -0.26 -20.02
N SER A 233 -4.56 -0.74 -18.79
CA SER A 233 -5.17 -1.98 -18.31
C SER A 233 -6.70 -1.91 -18.22
N TYR A 234 -7.26 -0.77 -17.83
CA TYR A 234 -8.70 -0.56 -17.74
C TYR A 234 -9.36 -0.45 -19.12
N LEU A 235 -8.65 0.12 -20.11
CA LEU A 235 -9.09 0.09 -21.51
C LEU A 235 -9.13 -1.33 -22.09
N ILE A 236 -8.20 -2.21 -21.68
CA ILE A 236 -8.13 -3.61 -22.12
C ILE A 236 -9.15 -4.50 -21.38
N SER A 237 -9.21 -4.39 -20.05
CA SER A 237 -10.08 -5.23 -19.21
C SER A 237 -10.38 -4.56 -17.86
N PRO A 238 -11.52 -3.83 -17.74
CA PRO A 238 -11.98 -3.27 -16.47
C PRO A 238 -12.10 -4.32 -15.36
N LYS A 239 -12.54 -5.54 -15.71
CA LYS A 239 -12.72 -6.66 -14.77
C LYS A 239 -11.41 -7.05 -14.07
N ILE A 240 -10.30 -7.09 -14.82
CA ILE A 240 -8.99 -7.41 -14.24
C ILE A 240 -8.51 -6.27 -13.34
N VAL A 241 -8.77 -5.01 -13.70
CA VAL A 241 -8.42 -3.87 -12.84
C VAL A 241 -9.22 -3.87 -11.55
N HIS A 242 -10.55 -4.00 -11.60
CA HIS A 242 -11.37 -4.11 -10.39
C HIS A 242 -10.94 -5.30 -9.52
N ARG A 243 -10.60 -6.46 -10.11
CA ARG A 243 -10.04 -7.57 -9.32
C ARG A 243 -8.68 -7.25 -8.70
N PHE A 244 -7.81 -6.55 -9.42
CA PHE A 244 -6.51 -6.11 -8.92
C PHE A 244 -6.65 -5.16 -7.72
N VAL A 245 -7.54 -4.17 -7.80
CA VAL A 245 -7.89 -3.26 -6.70
C VAL A 245 -8.45 -4.06 -5.50
N GLY A 246 -9.43 -4.94 -5.72
CA GLY A 246 -9.95 -5.80 -4.65
C GLY A 246 -8.87 -6.63 -3.92
N TYR A 247 -7.81 -7.06 -4.62
CA TYR A 247 -6.66 -7.72 -3.98
C TYR A 247 -5.67 -6.77 -3.30
N LEU A 248 -5.53 -5.51 -3.75
CA LEU A 248 -4.80 -4.50 -2.97
C LEU A 248 -5.50 -4.28 -1.63
N GLU A 249 -6.82 -4.19 -1.64
CA GLU A 249 -7.59 -3.83 -0.44
C GLU A 249 -7.70 -5.01 0.55
N GLU A 250 -7.54 -6.26 0.08
CA GLU A 250 -7.23 -7.39 0.97
C GLU A 250 -5.91 -7.21 1.74
N GLU A 251 -4.86 -6.70 1.08
CA GLU A 251 -3.58 -6.38 1.74
C GLU A 251 -3.71 -5.12 2.62
N ALA A 252 -4.58 -4.17 2.30
CA ALA A 252 -4.86 -2.99 3.11
C ALA A 252 -5.59 -3.36 4.41
N VAL A 253 -6.71 -4.10 4.34
CA VAL A 253 -7.43 -4.63 5.52
C VAL A 253 -6.51 -5.49 6.40
N HIS A 254 -5.64 -6.31 5.80
CA HIS A 254 -4.60 -7.06 6.51
C HIS A 254 -3.62 -6.14 7.23
N THR A 255 -3.09 -5.14 6.51
CA THR A 255 -2.12 -4.17 7.01
C THR A 255 -2.68 -3.39 8.21
N TYR A 256 -3.92 -2.89 8.12
CA TYR A 256 -4.56 -2.13 9.19
C TYR A 256 -5.02 -2.99 10.36
N THR A 257 -5.50 -4.22 10.13
CA THR A 257 -5.80 -5.15 11.24
C THR A 257 -4.55 -5.49 12.05
N ARG A 258 -3.41 -5.67 11.37
CA ARG A 258 -2.13 -5.86 12.05
C ARG A 258 -1.72 -4.61 12.85
N CYS A 259 -1.89 -3.41 12.29
CA CYS A 259 -1.62 -2.16 13.00
C CYS A 259 -2.44 -2.07 14.30
N ILE A 260 -3.76 -2.31 14.24
CA ILE A 260 -4.65 -2.36 15.41
C ILE A 260 -4.13 -3.36 16.46
N LYS A 261 -3.77 -4.57 16.03
CA LYS A 261 -3.21 -5.60 16.92
C LYS A 261 -1.92 -5.13 17.62
N GLU A 262 -1.03 -4.44 16.90
CA GLU A 262 0.20 -3.89 17.49
C GLU A 262 -0.07 -2.71 18.45
N ILE A 263 -1.13 -1.92 18.25
CA ILE A 263 -1.60 -0.91 19.23
C ILE A 263 -2.15 -1.59 20.49
N GLU A 264 -3.02 -2.60 20.33
CA GLU A 264 -3.67 -3.32 21.44
C GLU A 264 -2.69 -4.12 22.29
N ASP A 265 -1.63 -4.66 21.67
CA ASP A 265 -0.52 -5.33 22.36
C ASP A 265 0.45 -4.35 23.06
N GLY A 266 0.22 -3.03 22.95
CA GLY A 266 1.06 -1.99 23.57
C GLY A 266 2.42 -1.78 22.89
N ASN A 267 2.61 -2.29 21.67
CA ASN A 267 3.88 -2.19 20.94
C ASN A 267 4.15 -0.79 20.35
N LEU A 268 3.13 0.08 20.32
CA LEU A 268 3.15 1.40 19.67
C LEU A 268 2.88 2.50 20.70
N PRO A 269 3.82 2.73 21.64
CA PRO A 269 3.57 3.51 22.86
C PRO A 269 3.18 4.97 22.60
N LYS A 270 3.56 5.57 21.46
CA LYS A 270 3.10 6.93 21.14
C LYS A 270 1.62 7.01 20.76
N TRP A 271 1.06 5.92 20.23
CA TRP A 271 -0.34 5.83 19.82
C TRP A 271 -1.25 5.32 20.93
N SER A 272 -0.67 4.65 21.92
CA SER A 272 -1.33 4.24 23.16
C SER A 272 -1.23 5.28 24.30
N ASP A 273 -0.50 6.40 24.11
CA ASP A 273 -0.44 7.50 25.08
C ASP A 273 -1.78 8.27 25.11
N PRO A 274 -2.45 8.41 26.26
CA PRO A 274 -3.70 9.19 26.39
C PRO A 274 -3.60 10.66 25.98
N LYS A 275 -2.38 11.21 25.84
CA LYS A 275 -2.13 12.57 25.35
C LYS A 275 -2.03 12.67 23.83
N PHE A 276 -1.96 11.54 23.13
CA PHE A 276 -1.90 11.52 21.68
C PHE A 276 -3.26 11.92 21.10
N GLN A 277 -3.27 12.93 20.24
CA GLN A 277 -4.46 13.41 19.55
C GLN A 277 -4.34 13.08 18.06
N ILE A 278 -5.39 12.45 17.51
CA ILE A 278 -5.50 12.24 16.07
C ILE A 278 -5.79 13.57 15.34
N PRO A 279 -5.44 13.71 14.05
CA PRO A 279 -5.67 14.95 13.30
C PRO A 279 -7.15 15.35 13.18
N ASP A 280 -7.45 16.65 13.33
CA ASP A 280 -8.82 17.18 13.22
C ASP A 280 -9.51 16.85 11.88
N ILE A 281 -8.75 16.75 10.80
CA ILE A 281 -9.26 16.35 9.48
C ILE A 281 -9.93 14.97 9.52
N ALA A 282 -9.42 14.05 10.34
CA ALA A 282 -10.01 12.73 10.53
C ALA A 282 -11.32 12.82 11.33
N ILE A 283 -11.28 13.53 12.46
CA ILE A 283 -12.45 13.74 13.32
C ILE A 283 -13.61 14.34 12.53
N GLN A 284 -13.32 15.34 11.68
CA GLN A 284 -14.31 16.00 10.83
C GLN A 284 -14.80 15.10 9.68
N TYR A 285 -13.92 14.33 9.04
CA TYR A 285 -14.29 13.49 7.90
C TYR A 285 -15.15 12.29 8.33
N TRP A 286 -14.66 11.47 9.26
CA TRP A 286 -15.37 10.29 9.78
C TRP A 286 -16.40 10.61 10.87
N LYS A 287 -16.58 11.89 11.22
CA LYS A 287 -17.52 12.38 12.26
C LYS A 287 -17.31 11.69 13.62
N MET A 288 -16.05 11.52 14.02
CA MET A 288 -15.67 10.67 15.16
C MET A 288 -16.21 11.25 16.49
N PRO A 289 -16.99 10.47 17.27
CA PRO A 289 -17.55 10.94 18.55
C PRO A 289 -16.45 11.07 19.60
N GLU A 290 -16.67 11.87 20.63
CA GLU A 290 -15.58 12.36 21.51
C GLU A 290 -14.86 11.24 22.26
N GLU A 291 -15.61 10.20 22.62
CA GLU A 291 -15.17 8.98 23.28
C GLU A 291 -14.34 8.03 22.40
N HIS A 292 -14.38 8.18 21.06
CA HIS A 292 -13.70 7.32 20.08
C HIS A 292 -12.75 8.12 19.18
N ARG A 293 -11.83 8.89 19.79
CA ARG A 293 -10.80 9.70 19.09
C ARG A 293 -9.38 9.21 19.32
N THR A 294 -9.19 7.91 19.57
CA THR A 294 -7.84 7.32 19.67
C THR A 294 -7.27 6.99 18.29
N MET A 295 -5.95 6.75 18.21
CA MET A 295 -5.34 6.23 16.99
C MET A 295 -5.90 4.86 16.59
N LYS A 296 -6.34 4.04 17.56
CA LYS A 296 -6.99 2.76 17.28
C LYS A 296 -8.32 2.95 16.57
N ASP A 297 -9.14 3.89 17.04
CA ASP A 297 -10.44 4.20 16.43
C ASP A 297 -10.27 4.72 15.00
N LEU A 298 -9.29 5.61 14.78
CA LEU A 298 -8.95 6.10 13.44
C LEU A 298 -8.59 4.95 12.47
N ILE A 299 -7.73 4.01 12.90
CA ILE A 299 -7.37 2.87 12.05
C ILE A 299 -8.54 1.89 11.87
N LEU A 300 -9.50 1.82 12.82
CA LEU A 300 -10.74 1.05 12.65
C LEU A 300 -11.64 1.65 11.55
N TYR A 301 -11.79 2.97 11.48
CA TYR A 301 -12.52 3.66 10.41
C TYR A 301 -11.88 3.41 9.04
N ILE A 302 -10.59 3.68 8.91
CA ILE A 302 -9.83 3.48 7.66
C ILE A 302 -9.92 2.01 7.22
N ARG A 303 -9.74 1.04 8.13
CA ARG A 303 -9.89 -0.38 7.83
C ARG A 303 -11.30 -0.76 7.32
N ALA A 304 -12.34 -0.09 7.79
CA ALA A 304 -13.71 -0.34 7.33
C ALA A 304 -13.93 0.22 5.92
N ASP A 305 -13.33 1.37 5.58
CA ASP A 305 -13.29 1.90 4.22
C ASP A 305 -12.56 0.93 3.27
N GLU A 306 -11.37 0.44 3.64
CA GLU A 306 -10.66 -0.59 2.85
C GLU A 306 -11.50 -1.86 2.62
N ALA A 307 -12.26 -2.28 3.64
CA ALA A 307 -13.13 -3.44 3.54
C ALA A 307 -14.30 -3.19 2.59
N THR A 308 -14.84 -1.97 2.59
CA THR A 308 -15.83 -1.49 1.63
C THR A 308 -15.24 -1.51 0.21
N HIS A 309 -14.09 -0.86 -0.02
CA HIS A 309 -13.42 -0.82 -1.33
C HIS A 309 -13.11 -2.23 -1.86
N ARG A 310 -12.59 -3.14 -1.01
CA ARG A 310 -12.41 -4.57 -1.29
C ARG A 310 -13.70 -5.23 -1.77
N GLY A 311 -14.79 -5.10 -0.99
CA GLY A 311 -16.08 -5.73 -1.28
C GLY A 311 -16.72 -5.18 -2.56
N VAL A 312 -16.64 -3.85 -2.76
CA VAL A 312 -17.10 -3.16 -3.97
C VAL A 312 -16.32 -3.66 -5.18
N ASN A 313 -15.00 -3.50 -5.22
CA ASN A 313 -14.19 -3.83 -6.39
C ASN A 313 -14.23 -5.33 -6.73
N HIS A 314 -14.24 -6.23 -5.73
CA HIS A 314 -14.43 -7.66 -6.01
C HIS A 314 -15.79 -7.98 -6.64
N THR A 315 -16.84 -7.22 -6.30
CA THR A 315 -18.18 -7.32 -6.89
C THR A 315 -18.22 -6.73 -8.30
N LEU A 316 -17.72 -5.51 -8.49
CA LEU A 316 -17.64 -4.83 -9.79
C LEU A 316 -16.86 -5.64 -10.84
N GLY A 317 -15.83 -6.39 -10.41
CA GLY A 317 -15.12 -7.34 -11.26
C GLY A 317 -15.98 -8.53 -11.77
N ASN A 318 -17.05 -8.88 -11.07
CA ASN A 318 -17.99 -9.94 -11.47
C ASN A 318 -19.09 -9.44 -12.43
N LEU A 319 -19.47 -8.17 -12.36
CA LEU A 319 -20.60 -7.59 -13.12
C LEU A 319 -20.31 -7.40 -14.62
N ASN A 320 -21.36 -7.23 -15.41
CA ASN A 320 -21.31 -6.72 -16.78
C ASN A 320 -21.22 -5.20 -16.78
N GLN A 321 -20.02 -4.71 -17.06
CA GLN A 321 -19.62 -3.30 -17.09
C GLN A 321 -20.49 -2.38 -17.97
N ASN A 322 -21.23 -2.91 -18.95
CA ASN A 322 -22.05 -2.11 -19.88
C ASN A 322 -23.53 -2.01 -19.49
N ASP A 323 -24.06 -3.01 -18.79
CA ASP A 323 -25.51 -3.23 -18.67
C ASP A 323 -25.98 -3.35 -17.22
N ASP A 324 -25.13 -3.84 -16.30
CA ASP A 324 -25.50 -4.00 -14.89
C ASP A 324 -25.42 -2.66 -14.13
N PRO A 325 -26.42 -2.28 -13.32
CA PRO A 325 -26.31 -1.17 -12.39
C PRO A 325 -25.28 -1.46 -11.28
N ASN A 326 -24.75 -0.41 -10.66
CA ASN A 326 -23.95 -0.53 -9.44
C ASN A 326 -24.88 -0.87 -8.26
N PRO A 327 -24.78 -2.06 -7.64
CA PRO A 327 -25.71 -2.47 -6.59
C PRO A 327 -25.51 -1.71 -5.26
N PHE A 328 -24.39 -1.01 -5.06
CA PHE A 328 -24.11 -0.33 -3.79
C PHE A 328 -24.79 1.04 -3.66
N VAL A 329 -25.24 1.62 -4.77
CA VAL A 329 -25.94 2.91 -4.84
C VAL A 329 -27.31 2.79 -5.53
N SER A 330 -27.85 1.57 -5.61
CA SER A 330 -29.16 1.29 -6.21
C SER A 330 -30.19 0.91 -5.16
N GLU A 331 -31.41 1.42 -5.30
CA GLU A 331 -32.57 0.99 -4.51
C GLU A 331 -33.02 -0.41 -4.94
N PHE A 332 -33.18 -1.32 -3.97
CA PHE A 332 -33.74 -2.65 -4.17
C PHE A 332 -35.24 -2.67 -3.86
N LYS A 333 -35.98 -3.61 -4.46
CA LYS A 333 -37.44 -3.68 -4.36
C LYS A 333 -37.93 -4.49 -3.16
N ASP A 334 -37.09 -5.38 -2.67
CA ASP A 334 -37.44 -6.55 -1.86
C ASP A 334 -36.48 -6.77 -0.67
N ARG A 335 -35.41 -5.99 -0.56
CA ARG A 335 -34.35 -6.11 0.44
C ARG A 335 -33.56 -4.80 0.58
N GLU A 336 -32.71 -4.72 1.58
CA GLU A 336 -31.72 -3.65 1.74
C GLU A 336 -30.53 -3.80 0.76
N PRO A 337 -29.82 -2.71 0.42
CA PRO A 337 -28.58 -2.76 -0.35
C PRO A 337 -27.51 -3.68 0.29
N PRO A 338 -26.68 -4.36 -0.52
CA PRO A 338 -25.64 -5.26 -0.03
C PRO A 338 -24.52 -4.47 0.69
N LYS A 339 -24.17 -4.86 1.93
CA LYS A 339 -23.06 -4.25 2.68
C LYS A 339 -21.70 -4.80 2.20
N PRO A 340 -20.86 -4.02 1.48
CA PRO A 340 -19.63 -4.53 0.89
C PRO A 340 -18.57 -4.94 1.93
N ALA A 341 -18.39 -4.15 3.00
CA ALA A 341 -17.37 -4.39 4.02
C ALA A 341 -17.41 -5.80 4.64
N LEU A 342 -18.63 -6.30 4.87
CA LEU A 342 -18.89 -7.57 5.54
C LEU A 342 -18.70 -8.79 4.63
N LYS A 343 -18.65 -8.61 3.30
CA LYS A 343 -18.46 -9.71 2.35
C LYS A 343 -17.12 -9.59 1.64
N ALA A 344 -16.07 -10.06 2.31
CA ALA A 344 -14.69 -9.94 1.84
C ALA A 344 -14.44 -10.50 0.42
N ALA A 345 -15.14 -11.54 0.01
CA ALA A 345 -15.03 -12.09 -1.34
C ALA A 345 -15.74 -11.25 -2.42
N GLY A 346 -16.45 -10.19 -2.06
CA GLY A 346 -17.46 -9.55 -2.90
C GLY A 346 -18.68 -10.45 -3.17
N TYR A 347 -19.66 -9.89 -3.85
CA TYR A 347 -20.87 -10.59 -4.29
C TYR A 347 -20.66 -11.11 -5.72
N ASP A 348 -21.04 -12.37 -5.97
CA ASP A 348 -21.12 -12.90 -7.33
C ASP A 348 -22.39 -12.32 -8.02
N ARG A 349 -22.35 -12.13 -9.36
CA ARG A 349 -23.34 -11.32 -10.10
C ARG A 349 -24.81 -11.67 -9.80
N ALA A 350 -25.13 -12.96 -9.72
CA ALA A 350 -26.48 -13.46 -9.46
C ALA A 350 -27.01 -13.23 -8.03
N GLU A 351 -26.18 -12.70 -7.13
CA GLU A 351 -26.61 -12.32 -5.77
C GLU A 351 -27.10 -10.88 -5.70
N VAL A 352 -26.78 -10.05 -6.71
CA VAL A 352 -27.00 -8.59 -6.72
C VAL A 352 -27.76 -8.07 -7.94
N ILE A 353 -27.78 -8.83 -9.06
CA ILE A 353 -28.58 -8.59 -10.28
C ILE A 353 -29.54 -9.76 -10.49
#